data_AF-A0A6G5A580-F1
#
_entry.id   AF-A0A6G5A580-F1
#
_cell.length_a   1.000
_cell.length_b   1.000
_cell.length_c   1.000
_cell.angle_alpha   90.00
_cell.angle_beta   90.00
_cell.angle_gamma   90.00
#
_symmetry.space_group_name_H-M   'P 1'
#
loop_
_entity.id
_entity.type
_entity.pdbx_description
1 polymer ?
#
loop_
_entity_poly.entity_id
_entity_poly.type
_entity_poly.pdbx_seq_one_letter_code
_entity_poly.pdbx_strand_id
1 'polypeptide(L)'
;MLRSFSSSTFFLIIACLFRHGDTNTCGTKQMRTPAGLNSIGCEPICDSPLPLTGLYSNFPQLVQNIKVLRPEGHLCLTISPDAWKYIVQAVNYTCELGMCNEKGQCMPFDLLIECWRE
;
A
#
# COMPACT_ATOMS: atom_id res chain seq x y z
N MET A 1 -58.04 -19.00 15.80
CA MET A 1 -56.63 -19.35 15.54
C MET A 1 -56.20 -18.69 14.25
N LEU A 2 -55.28 -17.72 14.29
CA LEU A 2 -54.33 -17.42 13.21
C LEU A 2 -53.27 -16.51 13.81
N ARG A 3 -52.11 -17.11 14.10
CA ARG A 3 -50.93 -16.46 14.69
C ARG A 3 -50.28 -15.59 13.61
N SER A 4 -50.16 -14.30 13.87
CA SER A 4 -49.32 -13.39 13.10
C SER A 4 -47.85 -13.73 13.37
N PHE A 5 -47.14 -14.21 12.35
CA PHE A 5 -45.73 -14.55 12.45
C PHE A 5 -44.90 -13.27 12.34
N SER A 6 -44.25 -12.93 13.46
CA SER A 6 -43.22 -11.90 13.61
C SER A 6 -42.05 -12.15 12.65
N SER A 7 -42.03 -11.43 11.53
CA SER A 7 -40.98 -11.48 10.51
C SER A 7 -39.91 -10.42 10.76
N SER A 8 -39.08 -10.64 11.79
CA SER A 8 -37.96 -9.72 12.12
C SER A 8 -36.59 -10.38 12.15
N THR A 9 -36.49 -11.68 11.81
CA THR A 9 -35.23 -12.43 11.89
C THR A 9 -34.50 -12.62 10.56
N PHE A 10 -35.12 -12.29 9.42
CA PHE A 10 -34.49 -12.54 8.11
C PHE A 10 -33.43 -11.51 7.69
N PHE A 11 -33.39 -10.31 8.29
CA PHE A 11 -32.42 -9.27 7.90
C PHE A 11 -31.02 -9.45 8.52
N LEU A 12 -30.87 -10.25 9.58
CA LEU A 12 -29.56 -10.42 10.24
C LEU A 12 -28.62 -11.39 9.51
N ILE A 13 -29.12 -12.21 8.59
CA ILE A 13 -28.30 -13.23 7.91
C ILE A 13 -27.51 -12.62 6.73
N ILE A 14 -28.03 -11.56 6.08
CA ILE A 14 -27.41 -11.00 4.86
C ILE A 14 -26.16 -10.15 5.18
N ALA A 15 -26.03 -9.62 6.40
CA ALA A 15 -24.87 -8.79 6.77
C ALA A 15 -23.57 -9.60 6.96
N CYS A 16 -23.65 -10.92 7.20
CA CYS A 16 -22.47 -11.76 7.45
C CYS A 16 -21.84 -12.36 6.17
N LEU A 17 -22.52 -12.28 5.02
CA LEU A 17 -22.01 -12.85 3.76
C LEU A 17 -21.14 -11.89 2.95
N PHE A 18 -21.10 -10.59 3.30
CA PHE A 18 -20.17 -9.62 2.72
C PHE A 18 -18.85 -9.62 3.51
N ARG A 19 -18.21 -10.78 3.60
CA ARG A 19 -16.82 -10.88 4.08
C ARG A 19 -15.89 -10.45 2.94
N HIS A 20 -15.53 -9.17 3.01
CA HIS A 20 -14.39 -8.46 2.40
C HIS A 20 -13.65 -9.22 1.30
N GLY A 21 -13.81 -8.77 0.05
CA GLY A 21 -12.81 -9.04 -0.98
C GLY A 21 -11.48 -8.42 -0.56
N ASP A 22 -10.43 -9.24 -0.55
CA ASP A 22 -9.05 -8.77 -0.49
C ASP A 22 -8.84 -7.83 -1.69
N THR A 23 -8.99 -6.54 -1.43
CA THR A 23 -8.63 -5.51 -2.39
C THR A 23 -7.12 -5.44 -2.36
N ASN A 24 -6.48 -5.87 -3.45
CA ASN A 24 -5.04 -5.72 -3.64
C ASN A 24 -4.72 -4.23 -3.71
N THR A 25 -4.46 -3.65 -2.54
CA THR A 25 -4.23 -2.22 -2.37
C THR A 25 -2.74 -1.96 -2.59
N CYS A 26 -2.41 -1.56 -3.81
CA CYS A 26 -1.12 -0.94 -4.10
C CYS A 26 -1.17 0.52 -3.64
N GLY A 27 -0.21 0.92 -2.81
CA GLY A 27 -0.18 2.29 -2.29
C GLY A 27 1.22 2.73 -1.96
N THR A 28 1.44 4.04 -2.00
CA THR A 28 2.66 4.62 -1.46
C THR A 28 2.63 4.48 0.07
N LYS A 29 3.55 3.69 0.62
CA LYS A 29 3.77 3.64 2.07
C LYS A 29 4.64 4.84 2.46
N GLN A 30 4.28 5.47 3.56
CA GLN A 30 4.92 6.69 4.05
C GLN A 30 5.35 6.48 5.49
N MET A 31 6.41 7.17 5.88
CA MET A 31 6.87 7.26 7.25
C MET A 31 6.89 8.71 7.69
N ARG A 32 6.67 8.91 8.98
CA ARG A 32 6.80 10.20 9.61
C ARG A 32 8.27 10.45 9.92
N THR A 33 8.69 11.68 9.73
CA THR A 33 10.01 12.19 10.10
C THR A 33 9.83 13.54 10.80
N PRO A 34 10.86 14.07 11.47
CA PRO A 34 10.84 15.44 12.01
C PRO A 34 10.55 16.51 10.95
N ALA A 35 10.86 16.24 9.67
CA ALA A 35 10.60 17.15 8.55
C ALA A 35 9.21 16.95 7.91
N GLY A 36 8.38 16.04 8.42
CA GLY A 36 7.06 15.72 7.89
C GLY A 36 6.94 14.29 7.36
N LEU A 37 5.88 14.02 6.58
CA LEU A 37 5.63 12.72 5.97
C LEU A 37 6.46 12.55 4.70
N ASN A 38 7.18 11.44 4.63
CA ASN A 38 8.02 11.08 3.49
C ASN A 38 7.68 9.68 2.97
N SER A 39 7.74 9.49 1.66
CA SER A 39 7.48 8.19 1.05
C SER A 39 8.67 7.26 1.14
N ILE A 40 8.39 5.96 1.31
CA ILE A 40 9.39 4.91 1.15
C ILE A 40 9.59 4.67 -0.34
N GLY A 41 10.82 4.84 -0.80
CA GLY A 41 11.17 4.74 -2.21
C GLY A 41 10.34 5.66 -3.10
N CYS A 42 10.32 5.32 -4.39
CA CYS A 42 9.62 6.04 -5.45
C CYS A 42 8.59 5.15 -6.17
N GLU A 43 8.47 3.89 -5.75
CA GLU A 43 7.56 2.90 -6.30
C GLU A 43 6.44 2.60 -5.29
N PRO A 44 5.22 2.31 -5.76
CA PRO A 44 4.14 1.86 -4.89
C PRO A 44 4.45 0.47 -4.32
N ILE A 45 4.07 0.23 -3.07
CA ILE A 45 4.20 -1.07 -2.40
C ILE A 45 2.83 -1.75 -2.43
N CYS A 46 2.78 -2.98 -2.92
CA CYS A 46 1.57 -3.79 -2.99
C CYS A 46 1.60 -4.91 -1.96
N ASP A 47 0.54 -5.07 -1.18
CA ASP A 47 0.44 -6.08 -0.11
C ASP A 47 0.17 -7.51 -0.65
N SER A 48 -0.05 -7.66 -1.96
CA SER A 48 -0.19 -8.95 -2.64
C SER A 48 0.30 -8.86 -4.09
N PRO A 49 0.81 -9.95 -4.68
CA PRO A 49 0.95 -10.01 -6.13
C PRO A 49 -0.42 -9.69 -6.75
N LEU A 50 -0.43 -8.90 -7.82
CA LEU A 50 -1.65 -8.63 -8.61
C LEU A 50 -2.45 -9.92 -8.76
N PRO A 51 -3.77 -9.94 -8.50
CA PRO A 51 -4.54 -11.14 -8.68
C PRO A 51 -4.65 -11.34 -10.20
N LEU A 52 -3.77 -12.15 -10.76
CA LEU A 52 -3.88 -12.65 -12.13
C LEU A 52 -5.01 -13.69 -12.18
N THR A 53 -6.23 -13.29 -11.86
CA THR A 53 -7.44 -14.12 -11.92
C THR A 53 -8.64 -13.20 -11.78
N GLY A 54 -9.26 -12.76 -12.88
CA GLY A 54 -10.25 -13.62 -13.53
C GLY A 54 -10.93 -13.03 -14.77
N LEU A 55 -10.22 -12.23 -15.58
CA LEU A 55 -10.57 -11.94 -16.98
C LEU A 55 -9.29 -11.36 -17.62
N TYR A 56 -8.84 -11.87 -18.78
CA TYR A 56 -7.56 -11.55 -19.47
C TYR A 56 -6.35 -12.45 -19.16
N SER A 57 -6.53 -13.78 -19.23
CA SER A 57 -5.40 -14.71 -19.41
C SER A 57 -4.89 -14.81 -20.86
N ASN A 58 -5.48 -14.07 -21.81
CA ASN A 58 -5.12 -14.11 -23.24
C ASN A 58 -4.36 -12.87 -23.75
N PHE A 59 -4.04 -11.90 -22.89
CA PHE A 59 -3.23 -10.74 -23.24
C PHE A 59 -2.06 -10.58 -22.25
N PRO A 60 -0.91 -11.25 -22.49
CA PRO A 60 0.29 -11.09 -21.67
C PRO A 60 0.94 -9.68 -21.76
N GLN A 61 0.32 -8.72 -22.46
CA GLN A 61 0.84 -7.37 -22.70
C GLN A 61 0.03 -6.23 -22.03
N LEU A 62 -1.04 -6.54 -21.28
CA LEU A 62 -1.93 -5.53 -20.71
C LEU A 62 -2.11 -5.59 -19.18
N VAL A 63 -1.28 -6.35 -18.47
CA VAL A 63 -0.89 -5.91 -17.12
C VAL A 63 0.14 -4.82 -17.35
N GLN A 64 -0.34 -3.63 -17.72
CA GLN A 64 0.51 -2.47 -17.66
C GLN A 64 0.97 -2.41 -16.21
N ASN A 65 2.26 -2.65 -16.03
CA ASN A 65 3.06 -2.00 -15.01
C ASN A 65 2.80 -0.50 -15.17
N ILE A 66 1.62 -0.01 -14.79
CA ILE A 66 1.39 1.38 -14.45
C ILE A 66 2.13 1.51 -13.13
N LYS A 67 3.46 1.44 -13.22
CA LYS A 67 4.36 1.92 -12.20
C LYS A 67 4.00 3.39 -12.18
N VAL A 68 3.15 3.76 -11.22
CA VAL A 68 2.91 5.16 -10.92
C VAL A 68 4.22 5.62 -10.30
N LEU A 69 5.17 5.95 -11.18
CA LEU A 69 6.45 6.49 -10.75
C LEU A 69 6.16 7.83 -10.11
N ARG A 70 6.74 8.03 -8.92
CA ARG A 70 6.82 9.36 -8.38
C ARG A 70 7.62 10.24 -9.36
N PRO A 71 7.18 11.48 -9.65
CA PRO A 71 7.93 12.39 -10.51
C PRO A 71 9.38 12.55 -10.03
N GLU A 72 10.28 12.84 -10.96
CA GLU A 72 11.65 13.24 -10.64
C GLU A 72 11.64 14.42 -9.66
N GLY A 73 12.62 14.47 -8.75
CA GLY A 73 12.77 15.58 -7.82
C GLY A 73 11.99 15.44 -6.52
N HIS A 74 11.15 14.41 -6.37
CA HIS A 74 10.50 14.14 -5.09
C HIS A 74 11.43 13.51 -4.08
N LEU A 75 11.36 14.00 -2.84
CA LEU A 75 12.06 13.43 -1.70
C LEU A 75 11.49 12.05 -1.33
N CYS A 76 12.39 11.12 -1.00
CA CYS A 76 12.07 9.74 -0.65
C CYS A 76 13.01 9.23 0.44
N LEU A 77 12.59 8.18 1.14
CA LEU A 77 13.43 7.40 2.06
C LEU A 77 14.00 6.20 1.30
N THR A 78 15.29 5.94 1.44
CA THR A 78 16.02 4.87 0.70
C THR A 78 15.75 3.46 1.24
N ILE A 79 14.66 3.29 1.99
CA ILE A 79 14.21 2.00 2.49
C ILE A 79 13.71 1.14 1.31
N SER A 80 14.12 -0.12 1.26
CA SER A 80 13.59 -1.08 0.30
C SER A 80 12.08 -1.30 0.52
N PRO A 81 11.25 -1.31 -0.54
CA PRO A 81 9.84 -1.64 -0.43
C PRO A 81 9.54 -2.94 0.34
N ASP A 82 10.39 -3.96 0.16
CA ASP A 82 10.26 -5.26 0.82
C ASP A 82 10.49 -5.20 2.33
N ALA A 83 11.20 -4.18 2.80
CA ALA A 83 11.47 -3.97 4.22
C ALA A 83 10.24 -3.47 4.98
N TRP A 84 9.23 -2.91 4.28
CA TRP A 84 8.03 -2.33 4.90
C TRP A 84 7.32 -3.30 5.86
N LYS A 85 7.23 -4.58 5.51
CA LYS A 85 6.58 -5.60 6.34
C LYS A 85 7.30 -5.88 7.66
N TYR A 86 8.56 -5.48 7.79
CA TYR A 86 9.37 -5.62 9.00
C TYR A 86 9.44 -4.34 9.83
N ILE A 87 8.90 -3.21 9.31
CA ILE A 87 8.87 -1.94 10.03
C ILE A 87 7.76 -2.00 11.07
N VAL A 88 8.18 -1.91 12.34
CA VAL A 88 7.30 -1.90 13.50
C VAL A 88 6.72 -0.49 13.69
N GLN A 89 5.42 -0.43 13.99
CA GLN A 89 4.73 0.81 14.27
C GLN A 89 5.29 1.48 15.53
N ALA A 90 5.36 2.81 15.53
CA ALA A 90 5.86 3.65 16.62
C ALA A 90 7.32 3.41 17.06
N VAL A 91 8.11 2.68 16.27
CA VAL A 91 9.56 2.53 16.49
C VAL A 91 10.31 3.57 15.67
N ASN A 92 11.26 4.24 16.31
CA ASN A 92 12.16 5.19 15.66
C ASN A 92 13.32 4.46 15.01
N TYR A 93 13.44 4.62 13.70
CA TYR A 93 14.55 4.14 12.89
C TYR A 93 15.38 5.32 12.41
N THR A 94 16.62 5.05 12.01
CA THR A 94 17.42 5.99 11.23
C THR A 94 17.21 5.66 9.75
N CYS A 95 16.55 6.56 9.02
CA CYS A 95 16.37 6.48 7.59
C CYS A 95 17.40 7.34 6.87
N GLU A 96 17.80 6.91 5.68
CA GLU A 96 18.54 7.76 4.77
C GLU A 96 17.58 8.45 3.78
N LEU A 97 17.83 9.74 3.56
CA LEU A 97 17.12 10.59 2.64
C LEU A 97 17.68 10.45 1.23
N GLY A 98 16.79 10.58 0.26
CA GLY A 98 17.14 10.60 -1.14
C GLY A 98 16.12 11.34 -1.99
N MET A 99 16.28 11.22 -3.31
CA MET A 99 15.38 11.81 -4.30
C MET A 99 15.13 10.87 -5.46
N CYS A 100 13.90 10.90 -5.96
CA CYS A 100 13.49 10.10 -7.09
C CYS A 100 14.15 10.58 -8.38
N ASN A 101 14.76 9.64 -9.12
CA ASN A 101 15.23 9.85 -10.49
C ASN A 101 14.15 9.48 -11.51
N GLU A 102 14.41 9.74 -12.80
CA GLU A 102 13.52 9.39 -13.92
C GLU A 102 13.17 7.89 -14.00
N LYS A 103 14.01 7.01 -13.42
CA LYS A 103 13.80 5.57 -13.38
C LYS A 103 12.90 5.12 -12.22
N GLY A 104 12.47 6.06 -11.36
CA GLY A 104 11.70 5.77 -10.17
C GLY A 104 12.53 5.07 -9.10
N GLN A 105 13.83 5.35 -9.05
CA GLN A 105 14.74 4.88 -8.01
C GLN A 105 15.01 6.03 -7.05
N CYS A 106 15.05 5.72 -5.75
CA CYS A 106 15.41 6.69 -4.72
C CYS A 106 16.94 6.80 -4.62
N MET A 107 17.51 7.90 -5.10
CA MET A 107 18.96 8.18 -5.07
C MET A 107 19.33 8.78 -3.72
N PRO A 108 20.25 8.17 -2.94
CA PRO A 108 20.62 8.66 -1.61
C PRO A 108 21.36 10.00 -1.65
N PHE A 109 21.25 10.78 -0.56
CA PHE A 109 21.96 12.04 -0.33
C PHE A 109 23.02 11.95 0.79
N ASP A 110 23.30 10.76 1.32
CA ASP A 110 24.13 10.56 2.53
C ASP A 110 23.64 11.37 3.76
N LEU A 111 22.36 11.76 3.76
CA LEU A 111 21.71 12.47 4.85
C LEU A 111 20.82 11.51 5.63
N LEU A 112 21.02 11.45 6.94
CA LEU A 112 20.24 10.59 7.83
C LEU A 112 19.19 11.42 8.59
N ILE A 113 18.02 10.82 8.78
CA ILE A 113 16.92 11.40 9.54
C ILE A 113 16.22 10.32 10.37
N GLU A 114 15.68 10.70 11.52
CA GLU A 114 14.79 9.82 12.26
C GLU A 114 13.47 9.63 11.52
N CYS A 115 12.97 8.40 11.52
CA CYS A 115 11.74 8.04 10.84
C CYS A 115 10.98 6.96 11.60
N TRP A 116 9.65 7.01 11.55
CA TRP A 116 8.81 5.99 12.17
C TRP A 116 7.51 5.80 11.40
N ARG A 117 6.94 4.61 11.54
CA ARG A 117 5.59 4.31 11.05
C ARG A 117 4.59 4.73 12.11
N GLU A 118 3.61 5.55 11.73
CA GLU A 118 2.50 5.95 12.61
C GLU A 118 1.45 4.86 12.77
#